data_AF-A0AA95HXG5-F1
#
_entry.id   AF-A0AA95HXG5-F1
#
_cell.length_a   1.000
_cell.length_b   1.000
_cell.length_c   1.000
_cell.angle_alpha   90.00
_cell.angle_beta   90.00
_cell.angle_gamma   90.00
#
_symmetry.space_group_name_H-M   'P 1'
#
loop_
_entity.id
_entity.type
_entity.pdbx_description
1 polymer ?
#
loop_
_entity_poly.entity_id
_entity_poly.type
_entity_poly.pdbx_seq_one_letter_code
_entity_poly.pdbx_strand_id
1 'polypeptide(L)'
;MPLTRQDAWSQDEDLLLAEVVLRNIREGGTQLKAFEEVGKQLSRTAAACGFRWNSYVRKQYKSGIELAKKQRKEAKKQVKAQEVTEEAQAAASEMLSPVQEKQEKQSNLSIEAVKQYLDDLYEKAGALNSQDDQKEKIRGLEKQIYYLSAENEKLETKLRSMEEDYRALIDIMERAKKRVGPKDEEKQQKMNFQVEGKGNLEKVEK
;
A
#
# COMPACT_ATOMS: atom_id res chain seq x y z
N MET A 1 -30.04 8.77 5.78
CA MET A 1 -29.16 9.86 6.28
C MET A 1 -27.93 9.93 5.38
N PRO A 2 -27.44 11.13 5.03
CA PRO A 2 -26.21 11.26 4.27
C PRO A 2 -25.02 10.84 5.15
N LEU A 3 -24.23 9.86 4.71
CA LEU A 3 -22.97 9.51 5.37
C LEU A 3 -22.00 10.68 5.20
N THR A 4 -21.77 11.44 6.26
CA THR A 4 -20.71 12.44 6.33
C THR A 4 -19.36 11.78 6.06
N ARG A 5 -18.64 12.28 5.05
CA ARG A 5 -17.35 11.74 4.61
C ARG A 5 -16.29 11.96 5.70
N GLN A 6 -15.75 10.88 6.26
CA GLN A 6 -14.65 10.92 7.23
C GLN A 6 -13.30 10.82 6.50
N ASP A 7 -12.66 11.96 6.25
CA ASP A 7 -11.41 12.02 5.48
C ASP A 7 -10.15 11.75 6.30
N ALA A 8 -10.16 12.07 7.59
CA ALA A 8 -9.02 11.88 8.47
C ALA A 8 -9.12 10.56 9.25
N TRP A 9 -7.96 9.94 9.51
CA TRP A 9 -7.82 8.80 10.41
C TRP A 9 -7.21 9.26 11.74
N SER A 10 -7.79 8.80 12.83
CA SER A 10 -7.27 9.01 14.18
C SER A 10 -6.31 7.89 14.59
N GLN A 11 -5.52 8.15 15.63
CA GLN A 11 -4.59 7.15 16.16
C GLN A 11 -5.30 5.97 16.83
N ASP A 12 -6.47 6.21 17.43
CA ASP A 12 -7.29 5.14 18.03
C ASP A 12 -7.88 4.21 16.97
N GLU A 13 -8.31 4.76 15.82
CA GLU A 13 -8.74 3.97 14.66
C GLU A 13 -7.59 3.11 14.10
N ASP A 14 -6.38 3.65 14.05
CA ASP A 14 -5.19 2.91 13.61
C ASP A 14 -4.80 1.80 14.59
N LEU A 15 -4.92 2.05 15.90
CA LEU A 15 -4.69 1.06 16.95
C LEU A 15 -5.66 -0.11 16.84
N LEU A 16 -6.96 0.18 16.68
CA LEU A 16 -7.99 -0.82 16.49
C LEU A 16 -7.74 -1.65 15.23
N LEU A 17 -7.41 -0.99 14.12
CA LEU A 17 -7.06 -1.66 12.86
C LEU A 17 -5.85 -2.59 13.04
N ALA A 18 -4.83 -2.16 13.77
CA ALA A 18 -3.65 -2.98 14.06
C ALA A 18 -3.96 -4.19 14.92
N GLU A 19 -4.72 -4.01 15.99
CA GLU A 19 -5.10 -5.09 16.91
C GLU A 19 -5.85 -6.21 16.18
N VAL A 20 -6.92 -5.86 15.45
CA VAL A 20 -7.77 -6.83 14.77
C VAL A 20 -7.02 -7.56 13.66
N VAL A 21 -6.16 -6.86 12.92
CA VAL A 21 -5.34 -7.49 11.86
C VAL A 21 -4.29 -8.42 12.47
N LEU A 22 -3.59 -8.02 13.53
CA LEU A 22 -2.61 -8.87 14.22
C LEU A 22 -3.27 -10.08 14.89
N ARG A 23 -4.47 -9.94 15.45
CA ARG A 23 -5.27 -11.06 15.96
C ARG A 23 -5.57 -12.07 14.85
N ASN A 24 -6.12 -11.61 13.72
CA ASN A 24 -6.41 -12.48 12.59
C ASN A 24 -5.15 -13.17 12.03
N ILE A 25 -3.99 -12.51 12.03
CA ILE A 25 -2.72 -13.14 11.61
C ILE A 25 -2.33 -14.28 12.56
N ARG A 26 -2.49 -14.11 13.88
CA ARG A 26 -2.18 -15.14 14.89
C ARG A 26 -3.10 -16.35 14.75
N GLU A 27 -4.39 -16.09 14.60
CA GLU A 27 -5.44 -17.11 14.44
C GLU A 27 -5.43 -17.75 13.04
N GLY A 28 -4.68 -17.18 12.10
CA GLY A 28 -4.56 -17.67 10.73
C GLY A 28 -5.69 -17.27 9.79
N GLY A 29 -6.52 -16.28 10.18
CA GLY A 29 -7.51 -15.63 9.34
C GLY A 29 -6.92 -14.77 8.22
N THR A 30 -7.80 -14.26 7.35
CA THR A 30 -7.41 -13.40 6.23
C THR A 30 -7.46 -11.93 6.61
N GLN A 31 -6.61 -11.11 5.98
CA GLN A 31 -6.65 -9.65 6.18
C GLN A 31 -7.99 -9.05 5.74
N LEU A 32 -8.62 -9.62 4.70
CA LEU A 32 -9.94 -9.19 4.23
C LEU A 32 -11.00 -9.32 5.32
N LYS A 33 -11.01 -10.44 6.05
CA LYS A 33 -11.92 -10.65 7.18
C LYS A 33 -11.69 -9.60 8.28
N ALA A 34 -10.43 -9.31 8.60
CA ALA A 34 -10.08 -8.26 9.55
C ALA A 34 -10.54 -6.86 9.10
N PHE A 35 -10.38 -6.52 7.82
CA PHE A 35 -10.80 -5.22 7.28
C PHE A 35 -12.33 -5.07 7.23
N GLU A 36 -13.05 -6.15 6.97
CA GLU A 36 -14.51 -6.13 7.02
C GLU A 36 -15.03 -5.90 8.45
N GLU A 37 -14.40 -6.56 9.44
CA GLU A 37 -14.72 -6.40 10.85
C GLU A 37 -14.46 -4.96 11.32
N VAL A 38 -13.28 -4.43 11.06
CA VAL A 38 -12.91 -3.05 11.43
C VAL A 38 -13.74 -2.02 10.67
N GLY A 39 -14.04 -2.28 9.40
CA GLY A 39 -14.89 -1.40 8.59
C GLY A 39 -16.29 -1.23 9.18
N LYS A 40 -16.90 -2.33 9.66
CA LYS A 40 -18.19 -2.28 10.36
C LYS A 40 -18.12 -1.47 11.66
N GLN A 41 -17.04 -1.61 12.43
CA GLN A 41 -16.88 -0.89 13.70
C GLN A 41 -16.62 0.61 13.50
N LEU A 42 -15.79 0.98 12.51
CA LEU A 42 -15.43 2.37 12.23
C LEU A 42 -16.42 3.07 11.28
N SER A 43 -17.49 2.40 10.85
CA SER A 43 -18.40 2.89 9.80
C SER A 43 -17.66 3.28 8.50
N ARG A 44 -16.61 2.53 8.14
CA ARG A 44 -15.78 2.71 6.94
C ARG A 44 -15.84 1.49 6.03
N THR A 45 -15.45 1.64 4.76
CA THR A 45 -15.39 0.50 3.85
C THR A 45 -14.15 -0.35 4.11
N ALA A 46 -14.25 -1.67 3.92
CA ALA A 46 -13.11 -2.59 4.05
C ALA A 46 -11.93 -2.18 3.15
N ALA A 47 -12.22 -1.60 1.97
CA ALA A 47 -11.22 -1.06 1.07
C ALA A 47 -10.46 0.15 1.68
N ALA A 48 -11.15 1.05 2.39
CA ALA A 48 -10.52 2.17 3.08
C ALA A 48 -9.61 1.69 4.23
N CYS A 49 -10.07 0.70 5.02
CA CYS A 49 -9.25 0.06 6.06
C CYS A 49 -8.00 -0.59 5.45
N GLY A 50 -8.15 -1.29 4.32
CA GLY A 50 -7.03 -1.90 3.60
C GLY A 50 -6.02 -0.86 3.09
N PHE A 51 -6.50 0.26 2.54
CA PHE A 51 -5.63 1.36 2.10
C PHE A 51 -4.87 1.98 3.27
N ARG A 52 -5.54 2.28 4.38
CA ARG A 52 -4.90 2.83 5.59
C ARG A 52 -3.85 1.87 6.15
N TRP A 53 -4.19 0.58 6.21
CA TRP A 53 -3.28 -0.47 6.64
C TRP A 53 -2.01 -0.50 5.78
N ASN A 54 -2.14 -0.59 4.46
CA ASN A 54 -1.00 -0.73 3.55
C ASN A 54 -0.12 0.52 3.48
N SER A 55 -0.74 1.70 3.53
CA SER A 55 -0.03 2.98 3.35
C SER A 55 0.71 3.44 4.60
N TYR A 56 0.15 3.18 5.79
CA TYR A 56 0.66 3.72 7.05
C TYR A 56 0.85 2.65 8.14
N VAL A 57 -0.23 2.02 8.62
CA VAL A 57 -0.21 1.19 9.84
C VAL A 57 0.73 -0.02 9.71
N ARG A 58 0.74 -0.71 8.56
CA ARG A 58 1.65 -1.85 8.31
C ARG A 58 3.13 -1.49 8.46
N LYS A 59 3.50 -0.24 8.15
CA LYS A 59 4.88 0.24 8.28
C LYS A 59 5.27 0.47 9.73
N GLN A 60 4.32 0.92 10.56
CA GLN A 60 4.51 1.15 11.99
C GLN A 60 4.57 -0.15 12.79
N TYR A 61 3.76 -1.16 12.43
CA TYR A 61 3.63 -2.42 13.18
C TYR A 61 4.42 -3.60 12.59
N LYS A 62 5.55 -3.35 11.92
CA LYS A 62 6.36 -4.41 11.28
C LYS A 62 6.77 -5.53 12.26
N SER A 63 7.31 -5.15 13.42
CA SER A 63 7.72 -6.08 14.47
C SER A 63 6.54 -6.90 15.02
N GLY A 64 5.39 -6.26 15.23
CA GLY A 64 4.15 -6.93 15.65
C GLY A 64 3.67 -7.97 14.63
N ILE A 65 3.77 -7.67 13.34
CA ILE A 65 3.40 -8.60 12.26
C ILE A 65 4.32 -9.83 12.25
N GLU A 66 5.62 -9.65 12.44
CA GLU A 66 6.59 -10.75 12.51
C GLU A 66 6.31 -11.67 13.70
N LEU A 67 6.06 -11.08 14.87
CA LEU A 67 5.72 -11.82 16.08
C LEU A 67 4.41 -12.59 15.92
N ALA A 68 3.37 -11.97 15.35
CA ALA A 68 2.09 -12.62 15.06
C ALA A 68 2.24 -13.81 14.10
N LYS A 69 3.08 -13.69 13.07
CA LYS A 69 3.39 -14.79 12.14
C LYS A 69 4.16 -15.93 12.81
N LYS A 70 5.11 -15.59 13.69
CA LYS A 70 5.86 -16.58 14.47
C LYS A 70 4.92 -17.38 15.37
N GLN A 71 4.02 -16.69 16.08
CA GLN A 71 3.01 -17.33 16.93
C GLN A 71 2.08 -18.25 16.13
N ARG A 72 1.63 -17.83 14.94
CA ARG A 72 0.84 -18.70 14.05
C ARG A 72 1.59 -19.98 13.67
N LYS A 73 2.89 -19.86 13.36
CA LYS A 73 3.74 -21.00 12.99
C LYS A 73 3.92 -21.96 14.18
N GLU A 74 4.11 -21.43 15.37
CA GLU A 74 4.25 -22.20 16.61
C GLU A 74 2.94 -22.91 16.98
N ALA A 75 1.80 -22.21 16.93
CA ALA A 75 0.48 -22.81 17.15
C ALA A 75 0.20 -23.95 16.18
N LYS A 76 0.51 -23.77 14.88
CA LYS A 76 0.36 -24.84 13.87
C LYS A 76 1.30 -26.02 14.11
N LYS A 77 2.46 -25.80 14.72
CA LYS A 77 3.40 -26.88 15.11
C LYS A 77 2.90 -27.64 16.35
N GLN A 78 2.28 -26.95 17.30
CA GLN A 78 1.68 -27.58 18.49
C GLN A 78 0.46 -28.44 18.14
N VAL A 79 -0.43 -27.96 17.28
CA VAL A 79 -1.57 -28.75 16.79
C VAL A 79 -1.10 -30.03 16.08
N LYS A 80 -0.08 -29.93 15.20
CA LYS A 80 0.52 -31.11 14.56
C LYS A 80 1.21 -32.07 15.54
N ALA A 81 1.73 -31.56 16.66
CA ALA A 81 2.32 -32.42 17.70
C ALA A 81 1.25 -33.08 18.59
N GLN A 82 0.11 -32.42 18.76
CA GLN A 82 -1.07 -32.94 19.47
C GLN A 82 -1.84 -33.97 18.65
N GLU A 83 -1.98 -33.79 17.33
CA GLU A 83 -2.57 -34.81 16.44
C GLU A 83 -1.76 -36.12 16.44
N VAL A 84 -0.42 -36.03 16.56
CA VAL A 84 0.46 -37.21 16.71
C VAL A 84 0.37 -37.85 18.10
N THR A 85 -0.11 -37.14 19.12
CA THR A 85 -0.29 -37.68 20.49
C THR A 85 -1.71 -38.17 20.78
N GLU A 86 -2.73 -37.70 20.07
CA GLU A 86 -4.10 -38.23 20.17
C GLU A 86 -4.29 -39.54 19.39
N GLU A 87 -3.59 -39.77 18.26
CA GLU A 87 -3.55 -41.10 17.64
C GLU A 87 -2.71 -42.12 18.45
N ALA A 88 -1.86 -41.66 19.38
CA ALA A 88 -1.03 -42.50 20.23
C ALA A 88 -1.72 -42.96 21.53
N GLN A 89 -2.95 -42.53 21.84
CA GLN A 89 -3.72 -43.01 22.99
C GLN A 89 -4.80 -44.05 22.64
N ALA A 90 -5.04 -44.32 21.35
CA ALA A 90 -5.94 -45.38 20.89
C ALA A 90 -5.22 -46.68 20.44
N ALA A 91 -3.88 -46.66 20.33
CA ALA A 91 -3.08 -47.75 19.75
C ALA A 91 -2.12 -48.41 20.77
N ALA A 92 -2.53 -48.54 22.04
CA ALA A 92 -1.74 -49.22 23.09
C ALA A 92 -1.94 -50.76 23.09
N SER A 93 -2.30 -51.37 21.96
CA SER A 93 -2.25 -52.81 21.79
C SER A 93 -1.57 -53.15 20.47
N GLU A 94 -0.58 -54.03 20.59
CA GLU A 94 0.19 -54.70 19.55
C GLU A 94 1.54 -54.06 19.17
N MET A 95 2.54 -54.67 19.81
CA MET A 95 3.96 -54.63 19.56
C MET A 95 4.30 -55.24 18.19
N LEU A 96 5.31 -54.67 17.51
CA LEU A 96 6.57 -55.32 17.12
C LEU A 96 7.17 -54.57 15.91
N SER A 97 8.43 -54.20 16.09
CA SER A 97 9.29 -53.49 15.14
C SER A 97 9.91 -54.44 14.08
N PRO A 98 10.97 -54.04 13.35
CA PRO A 98 10.96 -53.44 12.00
C PRO A 98 11.64 -54.35 10.95
N VAL A 99 11.65 -53.98 9.66
CA VAL A 99 12.81 -54.03 8.72
C VAL A 99 12.34 -53.86 7.26
N GLN A 100 12.96 -52.85 6.63
CA GLN A 100 13.33 -52.66 5.22
C GLN A 100 12.67 -53.50 4.12
N GLU A 101 12.23 -52.81 3.08
CA GLU A 101 12.55 -53.22 1.71
C GLU A 101 12.72 -52.00 0.80
N LYS A 102 13.96 -51.81 0.32
CA LYS A 102 14.26 -50.99 -0.85
C LYS A 102 13.73 -51.76 -2.05
N GLN A 103 12.54 -51.41 -2.53
CA GLN A 103 12.06 -51.90 -3.81
C GLN A 103 12.45 -50.96 -4.94
N GLU A 104 13.14 -51.57 -5.89
CA GLU A 104 13.60 -51.07 -7.17
C GLU A 104 12.45 -50.37 -7.91
N LYS A 105 12.62 -49.07 -8.22
CA LYS A 105 11.75 -48.39 -9.19
C LYS A 105 12.11 -48.89 -10.58
N GLN A 106 11.50 -50.01 -10.96
CA GLN A 106 11.20 -50.26 -12.37
C GLN A 106 10.43 -49.05 -12.89
N SER A 107 11.03 -48.38 -13.87
CA SER A 107 10.46 -47.27 -14.61
C SER A 107 9.34 -47.76 -15.53
N ASN A 108 8.24 -48.21 -14.95
CA ASN A 108 6.98 -48.26 -15.67
C ASN A 108 6.39 -46.86 -15.57
N LEU A 109 6.60 -46.06 -16.62
CA LEU A 109 5.91 -44.78 -16.81
C LEU A 109 4.40 -45.05 -16.72
N SER A 110 3.84 -44.83 -15.53
CA SER A 110 2.40 -44.97 -15.31
C SER A 110 1.68 -43.99 -16.21
N ILE A 111 0.56 -44.41 -16.80
CA ILE A 111 -0.31 -43.54 -17.59
C ILE A 111 -0.70 -42.29 -16.80
N GLU A 112 -0.79 -42.41 -15.46
CA GLU A 112 -1.06 -41.29 -14.55
C GLU A 112 0.11 -40.31 -14.44
N ALA A 113 1.35 -40.79 -14.53
CA ALA A 113 2.54 -39.93 -14.57
C ALA A 113 2.64 -39.16 -15.90
N VAL A 114 2.20 -39.77 -17.01
CA VAL A 114 2.11 -39.10 -18.31
C VAL A 114 1.01 -38.03 -18.29
N LYS A 115 -0.13 -38.32 -17.67
CA LYS A 115 -1.22 -37.36 -17.49
C LYS A 115 -0.79 -36.16 -16.63
N GLN A 116 -0.17 -36.39 -15.48
CA GLN A 116 0.37 -35.32 -14.62
C GLN A 116 1.40 -34.45 -15.36
N TYR A 117 2.26 -35.06 -16.17
CA TYR A 117 3.24 -34.33 -16.98
C TYR A 117 2.58 -33.46 -18.07
N LEU A 118 1.51 -33.95 -18.70
CA LEU A 118 0.74 -33.20 -19.69
C LEU A 118 -0.03 -32.05 -19.05
N ASP A 119 -0.62 -32.27 -17.87
CA ASP A 119 -1.30 -31.22 -17.09
C ASP A 119 -0.30 -30.12 -16.68
N ASP A 120 0.88 -30.50 -16.18
CA ASP A 120 1.99 -29.56 -15.86
C ASP A 120 2.47 -28.77 -17.09
N LEU A 121 2.50 -29.40 -18.28
CA LEU A 121 2.84 -28.72 -19.53
C LEU A 121 1.77 -27.73 -19.96
N TYR A 122 0.49 -28.08 -19.79
CA TYR A 122 -0.64 -27.19 -20.07
C TYR A 122 -0.64 -25.98 -19.14
N GLU A 123 -0.38 -26.18 -17.84
CA GLU A 123 -0.24 -25.08 -16.88
C GLU A 123 0.96 -24.18 -17.22
N LYS A 124 2.11 -24.75 -17.58
CA LYS A 124 3.28 -23.97 -18.02
C LYS A 124 3.01 -23.19 -19.29
N ALA A 125 2.29 -23.75 -20.25
CA ALA A 125 1.88 -23.03 -21.46
C ALA A 125 0.92 -21.86 -21.13
N GLY A 126 -0.01 -22.04 -20.20
CA GLY A 126 -0.86 -20.95 -19.70
C GLY A 126 -0.10 -19.87 -18.94
N ALA A 127 0.91 -20.27 -18.14
CA ALA A 127 1.78 -19.36 -17.40
C ALA A 127 2.68 -18.52 -18.32
N LEU A 128 3.15 -19.08 -19.44
CA LEU A 128 3.93 -18.36 -20.45
C LEU A 128 3.13 -17.21 -21.09
N ASN A 129 1.87 -17.44 -21.43
CA ASN A 129 0.99 -16.38 -21.95
C ASN A 129 0.79 -15.26 -20.92
N SER A 130 0.57 -15.63 -19.65
CA SER A 130 0.45 -14.65 -18.56
C SER A 130 1.75 -13.87 -18.34
N GLN A 131 2.90 -14.49 -18.59
CA GLN A 131 4.20 -13.85 -18.45
C GLN A 131 4.45 -12.81 -19.56
N ASP A 132 3.96 -13.06 -20.78
CA ASP A 132 4.04 -12.08 -21.86
C ASP A 132 3.11 -10.88 -21.63
N ASP A 133 1.88 -11.09 -21.12
CA ASP A 133 0.99 -10.00 -20.68
C ASP A 133 1.64 -9.15 -19.58
N GLN A 134 2.35 -9.79 -18.64
CA GLN A 134 3.10 -9.09 -17.59
C GLN A 134 4.26 -8.27 -18.16
N LYS A 135 5.00 -8.79 -19.14
CA LYS A 135 6.08 -8.06 -19.81
C LYS A 135 5.55 -6.84 -20.56
N GLU A 136 4.43 -6.96 -21.26
CA GLU A 136 3.82 -5.82 -21.95
C GLU A 136 3.41 -4.73 -20.96
N LYS A 137 2.83 -5.12 -19.83
CA LYS A 137 2.46 -4.17 -18.77
C LYS A 137 3.68 -3.48 -18.15
N ILE A 138 4.77 -4.22 -17.90
CA ILE A 138 6.04 -3.66 -17.43
C ILE A 138 6.55 -2.63 -18.44
N ARG A 139 6.58 -2.97 -19.73
CA ARG A 139 7.01 -2.06 -20.80
C ARG A 139 6.14 -0.81 -20.90
N GLY A 140 4.84 -0.94 -20.69
CA GLY A 140 3.90 0.19 -20.64
C GLY A 140 4.17 1.12 -19.46
N LEU A 141 4.37 0.54 -18.27
CA LEU A 141 4.69 1.30 -17.06
C LEU A 141 6.04 2.02 -17.17
N GLU A 142 7.06 1.38 -17.74
CA GLU A 142 8.36 2.00 -18.00
C GLU A 142 8.25 3.21 -18.91
N LYS A 143 7.45 3.12 -19.99
CA LYS A 143 7.18 4.28 -20.87
C LYS A 143 6.47 5.41 -20.13
N GLN A 144 5.50 5.09 -19.27
CA GLN A 144 4.81 6.10 -18.47
C GLN A 144 5.75 6.78 -17.49
N ILE A 145 6.61 6.02 -16.81
CA ILE A 145 7.63 6.57 -15.90
C ILE A 145 8.55 7.52 -16.65
N TYR A 146 9.02 7.11 -17.83
CA TYR A 146 9.87 7.98 -18.66
C TYR A 146 9.16 9.28 -19.04
N TYR A 147 7.91 9.20 -19.53
CA TYR A 147 7.15 10.38 -19.93
C TYR A 147 6.86 11.32 -18.75
N LEU A 148 6.42 10.77 -17.62
CA LEU A 148 6.14 11.55 -16.42
C LEU A 148 7.41 12.19 -15.85
N SER A 149 8.54 11.50 -15.90
CA SER A 149 9.84 12.06 -15.49
C SER A 149 10.24 13.26 -16.35
N ALA A 150 10.09 13.13 -17.67
CA ALA A 150 10.42 14.22 -18.60
C ALA A 150 9.48 15.43 -18.44
N GLU A 151 8.17 15.19 -18.21
CA GLU A 151 7.22 16.27 -17.97
C GLU A 151 7.46 16.95 -16.61
N ASN A 152 7.82 16.19 -15.56
CA ASN A 152 8.21 16.77 -14.28
C ASN A 152 9.43 17.68 -14.41
N GLU A 153 10.48 17.24 -15.09
CA GLU A 153 11.68 18.06 -15.34
C GLU A 153 11.33 19.35 -16.11
N LYS A 154 10.44 19.25 -17.11
CA LYS A 154 9.95 20.42 -17.85
C LYS A 154 9.11 21.37 -17.00
N LEU A 155 8.32 20.84 -16.05
CA LEU A 155 7.53 21.67 -15.13
C LEU A 155 8.43 22.34 -14.09
N GLU A 156 9.43 21.64 -13.56
CA GLU A 156 10.41 22.17 -12.62
C GLU A 156 11.22 23.32 -13.24
N THR A 157 11.69 23.15 -14.49
CA THR A 157 12.40 24.21 -15.21
C THR A 157 11.53 25.44 -15.45
N LYS A 158 10.24 25.26 -15.79
CA LYS A 158 9.28 26.38 -15.93
C LYS A 158 9.03 27.08 -14.60
N LEU A 159 8.84 26.33 -13.51
CA LEU A 159 8.66 26.89 -12.17
C LEU A 159 9.87 27.72 -11.78
N ARG A 160 11.07 27.19 -12.00
CA ARG A 160 12.32 27.89 -11.71
C ARG A 160 12.46 29.19 -12.50
N SER A 161 12.16 29.16 -13.80
CA SER A 161 12.15 30.39 -14.63
C SER A 161 11.15 31.42 -14.08
N MET A 162 9.97 30.97 -13.68
CA MET A 162 8.95 31.86 -13.15
C MET A 162 9.35 32.44 -11.78
N GLU A 163 9.98 31.65 -10.93
CA GLU A 163 10.55 32.12 -9.66
C GLU A 163 11.67 33.15 -9.87
N GLU A 164 12.53 32.95 -10.87
CA GLU A 164 13.56 33.91 -11.26
C GLU A 164 12.93 35.24 -11.76
N ASP A 165 11.88 35.17 -12.57
CA ASP A 165 11.12 36.34 -13.02
C ASP A 165 10.44 37.08 -11.86
N TYR A 166 9.83 36.35 -10.92
CA TYR A 166 9.23 36.95 -9.72
C TYR A 166 10.28 37.64 -8.84
N ARG A 167 11.46 37.04 -8.66
CA ARG A 167 12.56 37.68 -7.91
C ARG A 167 13.03 38.94 -8.61
N ALA A 168 13.19 38.92 -9.94
CA ALA A 168 13.55 40.10 -10.71
C ALA A 168 12.50 41.22 -10.55
N LEU A 169 11.21 40.87 -10.54
CA LEU A 169 10.14 41.84 -10.32
C LEU A 169 10.20 42.46 -8.91
N ILE A 170 10.42 41.64 -7.87
CA ILE A 170 10.60 42.13 -6.49
C ILE A 170 11.79 43.09 -6.41
N ASP A 171 12.93 42.73 -7.00
CA ASP A 171 14.12 43.59 -7.04
C ASP A 171 13.84 44.94 -7.73
N ILE A 172 13.07 44.93 -8.82
CA ILE A 172 12.64 46.16 -9.51
C ILE A 172 11.72 46.98 -8.60
N MET A 173 10.75 46.35 -7.93
CA MET A 173 9.84 47.02 -7.00
C MET A 173 10.59 47.64 -5.82
N GLU A 174 11.56 46.95 -5.24
CA GLU A 174 12.40 47.49 -4.16
C GLU A 174 13.25 48.68 -4.63
N ARG A 175 13.84 48.59 -5.82
CA ARG A 175 14.60 49.71 -6.42
C ARG A 175 13.71 50.92 -6.71
N ALA A 176 12.49 50.69 -7.20
CA ALA A 176 11.51 51.74 -7.42
C ALA A 176 11.07 52.39 -6.09
N LYS A 177 10.75 51.58 -5.08
CA LYS A 177 10.42 52.04 -3.72
C LYS A 177 11.54 52.91 -3.12
N LYS A 178 12.80 52.48 -3.27
CA LYS A 178 13.97 53.23 -2.77
C LYS A 178 14.19 54.56 -3.50
N ARG A 179 13.86 54.67 -4.79
CA ARG A 179 13.97 55.93 -5.56
C ARG A 179 12.85 56.92 -5.26
N VAL A 180 11.65 56.45 -4.93
CA VAL A 180 10.48 57.32 -4.69
C VAL A 180 10.54 58.01 -3.31
N GLY A 181 11.23 57.43 -2.33
CA GLY A 181 11.48 58.08 -1.03
C GLY A 181 10.20 58.36 -0.20
N PRO A 182 10.33 58.68 1.11
CA PRO A 182 9.22 58.66 2.06
C PRO A 182 8.16 59.77 1.87
N LYS A 183 8.26 60.60 0.83
CA LYS A 183 7.26 61.66 0.56
C LYS A 183 5.94 61.14 0.01
N ASP A 184 5.88 59.88 -0.47
CA ASP A 184 4.67 59.27 -1.00
C ASP A 184 4.06 58.16 -0.09
N GLU A 185 4.64 57.90 1.09
CA GLU A 185 4.08 56.88 2.01
C GLU A 185 2.67 57.26 2.49
N GLU A 186 2.36 58.55 2.69
CA GLU A 186 1.00 59.02 3.00
C GLU A 186 0.00 58.85 1.84
N LYS A 187 0.47 58.80 0.59
CA LYS A 187 -0.39 58.54 -0.58
C LYS A 187 -0.56 57.05 -0.84
N GLN A 188 0.46 56.23 -0.61
CA GLN A 188 0.40 54.78 -0.82
C GLN A 188 -0.42 54.06 0.25
N GLN A 189 -0.48 54.58 1.49
CA GLN A 189 -1.32 54.00 2.55
C GLN A 189 -2.83 54.06 2.26
N LYS A 190 -3.25 54.90 1.30
CA LYS A 190 -4.65 54.97 0.81
C LYS A 190 -4.97 53.93 -0.28
N MET A 191 -3.99 53.22 -0.82
CA MET A 191 -4.20 52.18 -1.83
C MET A 191 -4.00 50.78 -1.24
N ASN A 192 -4.67 50.49 -0.13
CA ASN A 192 -4.78 49.13 0.38
C ASN A 192 -5.69 48.31 -0.55
N PHE A 193 -5.10 47.52 -1.44
CA PHE A 193 -5.81 46.47 -2.16
C PHE A 193 -5.89 45.21 -1.29
N GLN A 194 -7.09 44.91 -0.82
CA GLN A 194 -7.40 43.65 -0.15
C GLN A 194 -7.74 42.61 -1.22
N VAL A 195 -6.90 41.58 -1.33
CA VAL A 195 -7.13 40.46 -2.25
C VAL A 195 -7.98 39.43 -1.51
N GLU A 196 -9.30 39.55 -1.62
CA GLU A 196 -10.21 38.49 -1.19
C GLU A 196 -10.34 37.45 -2.31
N GLY A 197 -10.27 36.18 -1.92
CA GLY A 197 -10.13 35.07 -2.85
C GLY A 197 -11.26 35.02 -3.88
N LYS A 198 -10.84 34.86 -5.14
CA LYS A 198 -11.62 34.71 -6.38
C LYS A 198 -11.94 36.01 -7.12
N GLY A 199 -10.93 36.47 -7.87
CA GLY A 199 -11.08 36.89 -9.26
C GLY A 199 -12.23 37.83 -9.59
N ASN A 200 -12.14 39.09 -9.18
CA ASN A 200 -12.38 40.27 -10.01
C ASN A 200 -11.93 41.52 -9.24
N LEU A 201 -11.13 42.37 -9.88
CA LEU A 201 -10.63 43.62 -9.30
C LEU A 201 -11.47 44.78 -9.84
N GLU A 202 -12.47 45.22 -9.09
CA GLU A 202 -13.08 46.55 -9.28
C GLU A 202 -12.62 47.52 -8.18
N LYS A 203 -12.41 48.77 -8.59
CA LYS A 203 -11.83 49.85 -7.80
C LYS A 203 -12.95 50.48 -6.94
N VAL A 204 -12.82 50.45 -5.62
CA VAL A 204 -13.75 51.14 -4.71
C VAL A 204 -13.25 52.57 -4.49
N GLU A 205 -13.99 53.57 -5.01
CA GLU A 205 -13.79 54.98 -4.67
C GLU A 205 -14.54 55.35 -3.38
N LYS A 206 -13.87 56.12 -2.52
CA LYS A 206 -14.49 57.03 -1.54
C LYS A 206 -13.70 58.33 -1.52
#